data_AF-A0A349Z8D8-F1
#
_entry.id   AF-A0A349Z8D8-F1
#
_cell.length_a   1.000
_cell.length_b   1.000
_cell.length_c   1.000
_cell.angle_alpha   90.00
_cell.angle_beta   90.00
_cell.angle_gamma   90.00
#
_symmetry.space_group_name_H-M   'P 1'
#
loop_
_entity.id
_entity.type
_entity.pdbx_description
1 polymer ?
#
loop_
_entity_poly.entity_id
_entity_poly.type
_entity_poly.pdbx_seq_one_letter_code
_entity_poly.pdbx_strand_id
1 'polypeptide(L)'
;MKTGVVSSHQLKQHNRVQLSFPSIVKIFAVFAISLDLFFCCFYALFLLLGIEAPAPGAFFVALLAMPLLFILFAALGYPFFTLLNRVRGGLFLTVLRGKENCVGKS
;
A
#
# COMPACT_ATOMS: atom_id res chain seq x y z
N MET A 1 9.58 19.17 -50.02
CA MET A 1 9.36 19.78 -48.70
C MET A 1 8.98 18.65 -47.74
N LYS A 2 9.81 18.39 -46.72
CA LYS A 2 9.67 17.28 -45.76
C LYS A 2 9.10 17.82 -44.44
N THR A 3 8.53 16.87 -43.67
CA THR A 3 8.17 16.86 -42.24
C THR A 3 6.75 17.36 -41.90
N GLY A 4 5.96 16.68 -41.06
CA GLY A 4 6.20 15.45 -40.32
C GLY A 4 4.88 14.82 -39.90
N VAL A 5 4.79 13.50 -40.08
CA VAL A 5 3.76 12.68 -39.46
C VAL A 5 3.95 12.80 -37.96
N VAL A 6 3.05 13.52 -37.28
CA VAL A 6 2.99 13.56 -35.82
C VAL A 6 2.52 12.20 -35.36
N SER A 7 3.50 11.31 -35.20
CA SER A 7 3.35 10.02 -34.55
C SER A 7 2.78 10.27 -33.16
N SER A 8 1.50 9.98 -32.99
CA SER A 8 0.81 9.96 -31.71
C SER A 8 1.23 8.73 -30.92
N HIS A 9 2.53 8.59 -30.64
CA HIS A 9 2.97 7.79 -29.52
C HIS A 9 2.59 8.57 -28.27
N GLN A 10 1.40 8.29 -27.74
CA GLN A 10 1.07 8.53 -26.33
C GLN A 10 2.13 7.79 -25.51
N LEU A 11 3.25 8.47 -25.25
CA LEU A 11 4.26 8.05 -24.30
C LEU A 11 3.51 7.87 -22.99
N LYS A 12 3.28 6.60 -22.64
CA LYS A 12 2.81 6.15 -21.33
C LYS A 12 3.81 6.73 -20.34
N GLN A 13 3.53 7.92 -19.85
CA GLN A 13 4.42 8.68 -18.99
C GLN A 13 4.44 7.93 -17.67
N HIS A 14 5.41 7.02 -17.55
CA HIS A 14 5.65 6.26 -16.34
C HIS A 14 6.18 7.24 -15.30
N ASN A 15 5.25 7.85 -14.56
CA ASN A 15 5.59 8.70 -13.44
C ASN A 15 6.10 7.79 -12.32
N ARG A 16 7.43 7.74 -12.17
CA ARG A 16 8.09 6.99 -11.10
C ARG A 16 7.89 7.77 -9.82
N VAL A 17 6.94 7.34 -9.00
CA VAL A 17 6.68 7.97 -7.70
C VAL A 17 7.53 7.26 -6.66
N GLN A 18 8.44 8.01 -6.03
CA GLN A 18 9.12 7.54 -4.83
C GLN A 18 8.10 7.51 -3.70
N LEU A 19 7.91 6.33 -3.09
CA LEU A 19 7.04 6.18 -1.92
C LEU A 19 7.65 6.97 -0.76
N SER A 20 6.96 8.03 -0.36
CA SER A 20 7.34 8.81 0.81
C SER A 20 7.19 7.99 2.10
N PHE A 21 7.98 8.30 3.12
CA PHE A 21 7.85 7.73 4.46
C PHE A 21 6.39 7.64 4.95
N PRO A 22 5.59 8.72 4.94
CA PRO A 22 4.21 8.66 5.41
C PRO A 22 3.33 7.74 4.55
N SER A 23 3.60 7.60 3.25
CA SER A 23 2.86 6.65 2.40
C SER A 23 3.15 5.21 2.82
N ILE A 24 4.40 4.87 3.14
CA ILE A 24 4.79 3.52 3.59
C ILE A 24 4.15 3.22 4.95
N VAL A 25 4.26 4.15 5.91
CA VAL A 25 3.63 3.99 7.23
C VAL A 25 2.12 3.79 7.10
N LYS A 26 1.44 4.54 6.22
CA LYS A 26 0.01 4.37 5.95
C LYS A 26 -0.31 2.98 5.39
N ILE A 27 0.46 2.48 4.44
CA ILE A 27 0.26 1.14 3.85
C ILE A 27 0.39 0.07 4.94
N PHE A 28 1.44 0.14 5.76
CA PHE A 28 1.68 -0.81 6.84
C PHE A 28 0.60 -0.71 7.94
N ALA A 29 0.14 0.49 8.27
CA ALA A 29 -0.95 0.69 9.23
C ALA A 29 -2.28 0.10 8.73
N VAL A 30 -2.65 0.34 7.47
CA VAL A 30 -3.86 -0.24 6.85
C VAL A 30 -3.77 -1.77 6.84
N PHE A 31 -2.60 -2.31 6.50
CA PHE A 31 -2.38 -3.75 6.49
C PHE A 31 -2.48 -4.36 7.90
N ALA A 32 -1.91 -3.72 8.92
CA ALA A 32 -2.01 -4.16 10.31
C ALA A 32 -3.47 -4.19 10.80
N ILE A 33 -4.23 -3.12 10.57
CA ILE A 33 -5.65 -3.05 10.92
C ILE A 33 -6.45 -4.15 10.20
N SER A 34 -6.11 -4.44 8.95
CA SER A 34 -6.79 -5.49 8.17
C SER A 34 -6.50 -6.88 8.74
N LEU A 35 -5.26 -7.12 9.17
CA LEU A 35 -4.86 -8.35 9.87
C LEU A 35 -5.57 -8.50 11.22
N ASP A 36 -5.68 -7.42 12.00
CA ASP A 36 -6.39 -7.42 13.28
C ASP A 36 -7.87 -7.77 13.11
N LEU A 37 -8.54 -7.17 12.12
CA LEU A 37 -9.92 -7.51 11.75
C LEU A 37 -10.05 -8.98 11.36
N PHE A 38 -9.12 -9.50 10.57
CA PHE A 38 -9.09 -10.90 10.19
C PHE A 38 -8.93 -11.81 11.41
N PHE A 39 -7.97 -11.53 12.30
CA PHE A 39 -7.78 -12.28 13.54
C PHE A 39 -9.01 -12.23 14.46
N CYS A 40 -9.67 -11.08 14.59
CA CYS A 40 -10.94 -10.94 15.30
C CYS A 40 -12.03 -11.84 14.72
N CYS A 41 -12.19 -11.86 13.40
CA CYS A 41 -13.16 -12.74 12.74
C CYS A 41 -12.86 -14.22 12.99
N PHE A 42 -11.59 -14.63 12.89
CA PHE A 42 -11.18 -16.02 13.16
C PHE A 42 -11.37 -16.40 14.63
N TYR A 43 -11.05 -15.50 15.55
CA TYR A 43 -11.24 -15.73 16.98
C TYR A 43 -12.74 -15.91 17.31
N ALA A 44 -13.60 -15.04 16.75
CA ALA A 44 -15.05 -15.18 16.89
C ALA A 44 -15.57 -16.50 16.30
N LEU A 45 -15.06 -16.90 15.13
CA LEU A 45 -15.40 -18.17 14.50
C LEU A 45 -14.99 -19.37 15.38
N PHE A 46 -13.79 -19.36 15.95
CA PHE A 46 -13.33 -20.43 16.85
C PHE A 46 -14.17 -20.54 18.11
N LEU A 47 -14.56 -19.41 18.71
CA LEU A 47 -15.49 -19.39 19.83
C LEU A 47 -16.85 -19.98 19.46
N LEU A 48 -17.40 -19.63 18.30
CA LEU A 48 -18.68 -20.16 17.81
C LEU A 48 -18.62 -21.68 17.53
N LEU A 49 -17.46 -22.16 17.07
CA LEU A 49 -17.23 -23.59 16.79
C LEU A 49 -16.85 -24.39 18.05
N GLY A 50 -16.70 -23.75 19.22
CA GLY A 50 -16.25 -24.40 20.45
C GLY A 50 -14.82 -24.93 20.38
N ILE A 51 -14.00 -24.41 19.46
CA ILE A 51 -12.60 -24.77 19.32
C ILE A 51 -11.81 -24.07 20.42
N GLU A 52 -10.82 -24.77 20.98
CA GLU A 52 -9.93 -24.22 21.99
C GLU A 52 -9.17 -23.00 21.43
N ALA A 53 -9.57 -21.82 21.90
CA ALA A 53 -9.02 -20.54 21.48
C ALA A 53 -8.02 -20.04 22.53
N PRO A 54 -7.01 -19.24 22.12
CA PRO A 54 -6.08 -18.65 23.07
C PRO A 54 -6.82 -17.78 24.09
N ALA A 55 -6.25 -17.71 25.31
CA ALA A 55 -6.81 -16.90 26.38
C ALA A 55 -7.07 -15.45 25.91
N PRO A 56 -8.20 -14.83 26.28
CA PRO A 56 -8.56 -13.49 25.80
C PRO A 56 -7.45 -12.46 26.02
N GLY A 57 -6.74 -12.53 27.15
CA GLY A 57 -5.62 -11.64 27.44
C GLY A 57 -4.49 -11.73 26.41
N ALA A 58 -4.11 -12.94 25.99
CA ALA A 58 -3.08 -13.14 24.97
C ALA A 58 -3.55 -12.63 23.59
N PHE A 59 -4.84 -12.80 23.29
CA PHE A 59 -5.47 -12.28 22.08
C PHE A 59 -5.45 -10.73 22.02
N PHE A 60 -5.83 -10.05 23.12
CA PHE A 60 -5.77 -8.58 23.20
C PHE A 60 -4.35 -8.03 23.10
N VAL A 61 -3.38 -8.70 23.74
CA VAL A 61 -1.97 -8.31 23.62
C VAL A 61 -1.50 -8.42 22.17
N ALA A 62 -1.87 -9.48 21.46
CA ALA A 62 -1.53 -9.65 20.04
C ALA A 62 -2.13 -8.55 19.15
N LEU A 63 -3.41 -8.22 19.37
CA LEU A 63 -4.12 -7.12 18.69
C LEU A 63 -3.43 -5.76 18.85
N LEU A 64 -2.89 -5.47 20.04
CA LEU A 64 -2.17 -4.22 20.28
C LEU A 64 -0.74 -4.24 19.77
N ALA A 65 -0.06 -5.39 19.89
CA ALA A 65 1.33 -5.53 19.50
C ALA A 65 1.52 -5.52 17.97
N MET A 66 0.59 -6.10 17.21
CA MET A 66 0.71 -6.22 15.75
C MET A 66 0.83 -4.86 15.04
N PRO A 67 -0.05 -3.87 15.26
CA PRO A 67 0.10 -2.54 14.68
C PRO A 67 1.41 -1.86 15.06
N LEU A 68 1.82 -1.97 16.32
CA LEU A 68 3.08 -1.41 16.81
C LEU A 68 4.29 -2.02 16.10
N LEU A 69 4.32 -3.34 15.97
CA LEU A 69 5.38 -4.08 15.28
C LEU A 69 5.44 -3.71 13.79
N PHE A 70 4.28 -3.57 13.13
CA PHE A 70 4.21 -3.17 11.72
C PHE A 70 4.70 -1.73 11.50
N ILE A 71 4.35 -0.80 12.39
CA ILE A 71 4.84 0.57 12.34
C ILE A 71 6.36 0.60 12.60
N LEU A 72 6.85 -0.14 13.59
CA LEU A 72 8.27 -0.23 13.90
C LEU A 72 9.06 -0.83 12.72
N PHE A 73 8.53 -1.89 12.11
CA PHE A 73 9.10 -2.49 10.90
C PHE A 73 9.08 -1.51 9.72
N ALA A 74 8.00 -0.75 9.52
CA ALA A 74 7.95 0.29 8.51
C ALA A 74 8.99 1.39 8.75
N ALA A 75 9.18 1.80 10.02
CA ALA A 75 10.12 2.83 10.40
C ALA A 75 11.57 2.40 10.21
N LEU A 76 11.95 1.23 10.74
CA LEU A 76 13.30 0.67 10.63
C LEU A 76 13.61 0.15 9.22
N GLY A 77 12.60 -0.36 8.51
CA GLY A 77 12.70 -0.85 7.15
C GLY A 77 12.74 0.25 6.10
N TYR A 78 12.31 1.48 6.42
CA TYR A 78 12.31 2.61 5.48
C TYR A 78 13.62 2.85 4.71
N PRO A 79 14.82 2.87 5.35
CA PRO A 79 16.08 2.97 4.62
C PRO A 79 16.27 1.83 3.59
N PHE A 80 15.80 0.62 3.89
CA PHE A 80 15.83 -0.50 2.94
C PHE A 80 14.78 -0.34 1.83
N PHE A 81 13.58 0.13 2.15
CA PHE A 81 12.53 0.40 1.17
C PHE A 81 12.94 1.51 0.19
N THR A 82 13.60 2.56 0.67
CA THR A 82 14.13 3.64 -0.18
C THR A 82 15.29 3.14 -1.06
N LEU A 83 16.18 2.29 -0.53
CA LEU A 83 17.24 1.65 -1.31
C LEU A 83 16.68 0.73 -2.40
N LEU A 84 15.72 -0.13 -2.05
CA LEU A 84 15.01 -1.00 -3.01
C LEU A 84 14.25 -0.19 -4.06
N ASN A 85 13.58 0.90 -3.67
CA ASN A 85 12.93 1.81 -4.62
C ASN A 85 13.96 2.42 -5.57
N ARG A 86 15.15 2.77 -5.09
CA ARG A 86 16.22 3.32 -5.92
C ARG A 86 16.77 2.28 -6.92
N VAL A 87 16.96 1.03 -6.48
CA VAL A 87 17.44 -0.07 -7.33
C VAL A 87 16.41 -0.51 -8.37
N ARG A 88 15.12 -0.60 -7.98
CA ARG A 88 14.03 -0.97 -8.91
C ARG A 88 13.52 0.18 -9.77
N GLY A 89 14.01 1.41 -9.56
CA GLY A 89 13.60 2.58 -10.32
C GLY A 89 12.26 3.17 -9.91
N GLY A 90 11.80 2.95 -8.67
CA GLY A 90 10.52 3.45 -8.15
C GLY A 90 9.38 2.44 -8.32
N LEU A 91 8.27 2.66 -7.60
CA LEU A 91 7.04 1.92 -7.84
C LEU A 91 6.39 2.47 -9.12
N PHE A 92 6.11 1.61 -10.08
CA PHE A 92 5.39 1.99 -11.30
C PHE A 92 3.91 2.16 -10.99
N LEU A 93 3.49 3.39 -10.67
CA LEU A 93 2.09 3.74 -10.69
C LEU A 93 1.65 3.92 -12.14
N THR A 94 0.83 3.01 -12.64
CA THR A 94 0.10 3.20 -13.89
C THR A 94 -0.95 4.28 -13.62
N VAL A 95 -0.60 5.54 -13.89
CA VAL A 95 -1.58 6.62 -13.86
C VAL A 95 -2.57 6.37 -14.99
N LEU A 96 -3.75 5.87 -14.66
CA LEU A 96 -4.91 5.94 -15.56
C LEU A 96 -5.26 7.42 -15.65
N ARG A 97 -4.68 8.12 -16.64
CA ARG A 97 -4.98 9.52 -16.90
C ARG A 97 -6.46 9.58 -17.27
N GLY A 98 -7.28 9.92 -16.29
CA GLY A 98 -8.65 10.34 -16.52
C GLY A 98 -8.61 11.44 -17.57
N LYS A 99 -9.33 11.21 -18.66
CA LYS A 99 -9.52 12.13 -19.77
C LYS A 99 -10.06 13.45 -19.20
N GLU A 100 -9.17 14.39 -18.89
CA GLU A 100 -9.56 15.78 -18.70
C GLU A 100 -10.06 16.24 -20.06
N ASN A 101 -11.39 16.24 -20.20
CA ASN A 101 -12.04 16.82 -21.35
C ASN A 101 -11.60 18.29 -21.42
N CYS A 102 -10.86 18.63 -22.47
CA CYS A 102 -10.71 19.99 -22.95
C CYS A 102 -12.11 20.57 -23.19
N VAL A 103 -12.67 21.26 -22.20
CA VAL A 103 -13.80 22.16 -22.44
C VAL A 103 -13.19 23.39 -23.10
N GLY A 104 -13.35 23.44 -24.41
CA GLY A 104 -12.98 24.60 -25.22
C GLY A 104 -13.65 25.85 -24.64
N LYS A 105 -12.84 26.89 -24.46
CA LYS A 105 -13.33 28.26 -24.50
C LYS A 105 -13.89 28.48 -25.91
N SER A 106 -15.21 28.60 -26.02
CA SER A 106 -15.82 29.49 -27.01
C SER A 106 -15.97 30.86 -26.37
#